data_AF-A0A090Y8S3-F1
#
_entry.id   AF-A0A090Y8S3-F1
#
_cell.length_a   1.000
_cell.length_b   1.000
_cell.length_c   1.000
_cell.angle_alpha   90.00
_cell.angle_beta   90.00
_cell.angle_gamma   90.00
#
_symmetry.space_group_name_H-M   'P 1'
#
loop_
_entity.id
_entity.type
_entity.pdbx_description
1 polymer ?
#
loop_
_entity_poly.entity_id
_entity_poly.type
_entity_poly.pdbx_seq_one_letter_code
_entity_poly.pdbx_strand_id
1 'polypeptide(L)' 'MEIEKFFKEIPVLETEHLLFRKIELDDVDDLFEIFSDPEITHSMTWEVNQRKTP' A
#
# COMPACT_ATOMS: atom_id res chain seq x y z
N MET A 1 0.99 -22.09 -11.55
CA MET A 1 2.12 -21.16 -11.35
C MET A 1 2.18 -20.87 -9.87
N GLU A 2 3.20 -21.35 -9.15
CA GLU A 2 3.23 -21.35 -7.67
C GLU A 2 3.21 -19.94 -7.06
N ILE A 3 3.71 -18.94 -7.77
CA ILE A 3 3.76 -17.53 -7.32
C ILE A 3 2.38 -16.91 -7.07
N GLU A 4 1.37 -17.22 -7.89
CA GLU A 4 0.02 -16.68 -7.70
C GLU A 4 -0.63 -17.13 -6.39
N LYS A 5 -0.25 -18.31 -5.87
CA LYS A 5 -0.74 -18.80 -4.57
C LYS A 5 -0.16 -17.98 -3.42
N PHE A 6 1.13 -17.62 -3.50
CA PHE A 6 1.81 -16.78 -2.49
C PHE A 6 1.21 -15.37 -2.40
N PHE A 7 0.80 -14.77 -3.51
CA PHE A 7 0.15 -13.45 -3.50
C PHE A 7 -1.32 -13.48 -3.06
N LYS A 8 -1.98 -14.64 -3.09
CA LYS A 8 -3.36 -14.80 -2.58
C LYS A 8 -3.43 -14.91 -1.06
N GLU A 9 -2.39 -15.44 -0.44
CA GLU A 9 -2.33 -15.69 1.01
C GLU A 9 -1.25 -14.81 1.66
N ILE A 10 -1.29 -13.50 1.42
CA ILE A 10 -0.42 -12.57 2.16
C ILE A 10 -0.82 -12.62 3.64
N PRO A 11 0.05 -13.10 4.55
CA PRO A 11 -0.29 -13.23 5.95
C PRO A 11 -0.38 -11.87 6.62
N VAL A 12 -1.19 -11.79 7.67
CA VAL A 12 -1.16 -10.65 8.60
C VAL A 12 0.00 -10.86 9.56
N LEU A 13 0.84 -9.84 9.72
CA LEU A 13 1.97 -9.85 10.66
C LEU A 13 1.72 -8.80 11.74
N GLU A 14 1.77 -9.24 13.00
CA GLU A 14 1.54 -8.38 14.16
C GLU A 14 2.84 -8.23 14.95
N THR A 15 3.08 -7.02 15.44
CA THR A 15 4.17 -6.67 16.35
C THR A 15 3.58 -5.98 17.58
N GLU A 16 4.40 -5.53 18.51
CA GLU A 16 3.92 -4.82 19.71
C GLU A 16 3.10 -3.55 19.39
N HIS A 17 3.36 -2.90 18.25
CA HIS A 17 2.72 -1.62 17.91
C HIS A 17 2.11 -1.55 16.50
N LEU A 18 2.37 -2.54 15.64
CA LEU A 18 1.99 -2.49 14.23
C LEU A 18 1.30 -3.76 13.77
N LEU A 19 0.31 -3.58 12.91
CA LEU A 19 -0.38 -4.62 12.17
C LEU A 19 -0.10 -4.44 10.67
N PHE A 20 0.71 -5.32 10.10
CA PHE A 20 0.94 -5.39 8.67
C PHE A 20 -0.08 -6.33 8.04
N ARG A 21 -0.99 -5.78 7.26
CA ARG A 21 -2.06 -6.51 6.57
C ARG A 21 -2.11 -6.12 5.11
N LYS A 22 -2.94 -6.84 4.36
CA LYS A 22 -3.29 -6.46 3.00
C LYS A 22 -3.97 -5.07 2.98
N ILE A 23 -3.68 -4.31 1.94
CA ILE A 23 -4.35 -3.05 1.64
C ILE A 23 -5.79 -3.35 1.24
N GLU A 24 -6.72 -2.61 1.84
CA GLU A 24 -8.16 -2.64 1.57
C GLU A 24 -8.63 -1.26 1.07
N LEU A 25 -9.84 -1.18 0.51
CA LEU A 25 -10.37 0.07 -0.05
C LEU A 25 -10.54 1.18 1.00
N ASP A 26 -10.73 0.80 2.26
CA ASP A 26 -10.85 1.76 3.37
C ASP A 26 -9.52 2.51 3.64
N ASP A 27 -8.39 2.01 3.13
CA ASP A 27 -7.06 2.63 3.28
C ASP A 27 -6.78 3.71 2.23
N VAL A 28 -7.69 3.94 1.28
CA VAL A 28 -7.47 4.85 0.15
C VAL A 28 -7.11 6.27 0.61
N ASP A 29 -7.71 6.74 1.70
CA ASP A 29 -7.44 8.08 2.22
C ASP A 29 -6.03 8.19 2.82
N ASP A 30 -5.62 7.21 3.63
CA ASP A 30 -4.31 7.16 4.26
C ASP A 30 -3.20 6.98 3.20
N LEU A 31 -3.42 6.11 2.23
CA LEU A 31 -2.46 5.88 1.14
C LEU A 31 -2.35 7.10 0.23
N PHE A 32 -3.46 7.80 -0.03
CA PHE A 32 -3.43 9.01 -0.83
C PHE A 32 -2.57 10.09 -0.18
N GLU A 33 -2.68 10.29 1.14
CA GLU A 33 -1.85 11.26 1.87
C GLU A 33 -0.35 11.01 1.65
N ILE A 34 0.06 9.74 1.74
CA ILE A 34 1.46 9.32 1.55
C ILE A 34 1.90 9.50 0.09
N PHE A 35 1.10 9.01 -0.86
CA PHE A 35 1.49 8.97 -2.27
C PHE A 35 1.24 10.28 -3.04
N SER A 36 0.59 11.26 -2.41
CA SER A 36 0.46 12.62 -2.95
C SER A 36 1.64 13.53 -2.58
N ASP A 37 2.57 13.10 -1.73
CA ASP A 37 3.77 13.84 -1.41
C ASP A 37 4.88 13.62 -2.47
N PRO A 38 5.32 14.66 -3.20
CA PRO A 38 6.45 14.58 -4.13
C PRO A 38 7.77 14.13 -3.48
N GLU A 39 7.98 14.46 -2.20
CA GLU A 39 9.19 14.08 -1.47
C GLU A 39 9.20 12.60 -1.13
N ILE A 40 8.03 11.95 -1.01
CA ILE A 40 7.96 10.49 -0.80
C ILE A 40 8.08 9.76 -2.13
N THR A 41 7.42 10.29 -3.16
CA THR A 41 7.31 9.61 -4.46
C THR A 41 8.54 9.78 -5.36
N HIS A 42 9.44 10.72 -5.08
CA HIS A 42 10.64 10.93 -5.91
C HIS A 42 11.53 9.68 -6.06
N SER A 43 11.52 8.79 -5.06
CA SER A 43 12.30 7.54 -5.04
C SER A 43 11.57 6.35 -5.66
N MET A 44 10.33 6.55 -6.12
CA MET A 44 9.48 5.48 -6.64
C MET A 44 9.55 5.39 -8.16
N THR A 45 9.10 4.28 -8.73
CA THR A 45 9.04 4.08 -10.19
C THR A 45 7.79 4.68 -10.84
N TRP A 46 6.96 5.41 -10.08
CA TRP A 46 5.67 5.94 -10.51
C TRP A 46 5.49 7.41 -10.07
N GLU A 47 4.59 8.11 -10.77
CA GLU A 47 4.30 9.54 -10.58
C GLU A 47 3.54 9.84 -9.27
N VAL A 48 3.62 11.08 -8.81
CA VAL A 48 2.84 11.61 -7.67
C VAL A 48 1.36 11.34 -7.89
N ASN A 49 0.68 10.78 -6.88
CA ASN A 49 -0.74 10.56 -6.99
C ASN A 49 -1.52 11.88 -6.86
N GLN A 50 -2.22 12.27 -7.92
CA GLN A 50 -2.95 13.54 -7.99
C GLN A 50 -4.43 13.41 -7.62
N ARG A 51 -4.98 12.19 -7.59
CA ARG A 51 -6.40 11.97 -7.28
C ARG A 51 -6.68 10.65 -6.55
N LYS A 52 -7.65 10.68 -5.64
CA LYS A 52 -8.20 9.47 -5.03
C LYS A 52 -8.96 8.69 -6.09
N THR A 53 -8.53 7.45 -6.33
CA THR A 53 -9.24 6.53 -7.22
C THR A 53 -9.63 5.31 -6.38
N PRO A 54 -10.93 5.01 -6.25
CA PRO A 54 -11.39 3.78 -5.61
C PRO A 54 -11.08 2.54 -6.48
#